data_AF-A0AAD1G3S5-F1
#
_entry.id   AF-A0AAD1G3S5-F1
#
_cell.length_a   1.000
_cell.length_b   1.000
_cell.length_c   1.000
_cell.angle_alpha   90.00
_cell.angle_beta   90.00
_cell.angle_gamma   90.00
#
_symmetry.space_group_name_H-M   'P 1'
#
loop_
_entity.id
_entity.type
_entity.pdbx_description
1 polymer ?
#
loop_
_entity_poly.entity_id
_entity_poly.type
_entity_poly.pdbx_seq_one_letter_code
_entity_poly.pdbx_strand_id
1 'polypeptide(L)'
;MLSPATFKQITLALIASRLIVVILYAFIFIVLSFYALNIITILNFQALILGFISVFSSALFCFCLAIFVARIFQNEQSILGFCNIINLYALMSCNVFVPLEYLPNIGQLFIKTSIFYYLNQLLIKAFQGIDTILVLATSTFFIIGGIILFLLSANRMLLTPKERMR
;
A
#
# COMPACT_ATOMS: atom_id res chain seq x y z
N MET A 1 -25.43 0.42 20.92
CA MET A 1 -25.55 0.21 19.46
C MET A 1 -25.17 1.52 18.77
N LEU A 2 -23.97 1.64 18.21
CA LEU A 2 -23.58 2.81 17.40
C LEU A 2 -24.27 2.72 16.05
N SER A 3 -24.84 3.84 15.58
CA SER A 3 -25.53 3.87 14.29
C SER A 3 -24.54 3.58 13.15
N PRO A 4 -24.97 2.93 12.06
CA PRO A 4 -24.12 2.66 10.90
C PRO A 4 -23.51 3.94 10.29
N ALA A 5 -24.12 5.11 10.50
CA ALA A 5 -23.57 6.41 10.09
C ALA A 5 -22.36 6.83 10.96
N THR A 6 -22.42 6.56 12.27
CA THR A 6 -21.34 6.89 13.22
C THR A 6 -20.10 6.03 12.96
N PHE A 7 -20.29 4.77 12.55
CA PHE A 7 -19.19 3.85 12.29
C PHE A 7 -18.40 4.19 11.00
N LYS A 8 -19.10 4.64 9.95
CA LYS A 8 -18.45 5.20 8.74
C LYS A 8 -17.66 6.46 9.07
N GLN A 9 -18.21 7.37 9.87
CA GLN A 9 -17.53 8.60 10.30
C GLN A 9 -16.28 8.31 11.14
N ILE A 10 -16.35 7.38 12.09
CA ILE A 10 -15.19 6.96 12.91
C ILE A 10 -14.11 6.34 12.02
N THR A 11 -14.49 5.46 11.07
CA THR A 11 -13.53 4.83 10.16
C THR A 11 -12.85 5.88 9.25
N LEU A 12 -13.62 6.85 8.74
CA LEU A 12 -13.10 7.93 7.90
C LEU A 12 -12.18 8.89 8.68
N ALA A 13 -12.52 9.21 9.93
CA ALA A 13 -11.67 9.99 10.81
C ALA A 13 -10.36 9.27 11.15
N LEU A 14 -10.42 7.95 11.35
CA LEU A 14 -9.25 7.11 11.61
C LEU A 14 -8.33 7.03 10.37
N ILE A 15 -8.91 6.97 9.17
CA ILE A 15 -8.17 7.07 7.91
C ILE A 15 -7.50 8.44 7.76
N ALA A 16 -8.24 9.53 7.99
CA ALA A 16 -7.70 10.88 7.90
C ALA A 16 -6.55 11.12 8.89
N SER A 17 -6.69 10.67 10.14
CA SER A 17 -5.63 10.75 11.16
C SER A 17 -4.38 9.95 10.75
N ARG A 18 -4.56 8.74 10.22
CA ARG A 18 -3.44 7.89 9.75
C ARG A 18 -2.78 8.46 8.50
N LEU A 19 -3.55 9.07 7.60
CA LEU A 19 -3.06 9.73 6.38
C LEU A 19 -2.06 10.84 6.69
N ILE A 20 -2.33 11.67 7.71
CA ILE A 20 -1.41 12.73 8.15
C ILE A 20 -0.06 12.14 8.58
N VAL A 21 -0.09 11.06 9.36
CA VAL A 21 1.12 10.35 9.79
C VAL A 21 1.87 9.76 8.60
N VAL A 22 1.16 9.17 7.63
CA VAL A 22 1.75 8.61 6.40
C VAL A 22 2.43 9.69 5.55
N ILE A 23 1.81 10.87 5.42
CA ILE A 23 2.39 12.00 4.67
C ILE A 23 3.69 12.47 5.32
N LEU A 24 3.68 12.69 6.63
CA LEU A 24 4.88 13.09 7.38
C LEU A 24 5.98 12.04 7.30
N TYR A 25 5.60 10.76 7.49
CA TYR A 25 6.52 9.64 7.40
C TYR A 25 7.14 9.52 6.02
N ALA A 26 6.36 9.66 4.94
CA ALA A 26 6.87 9.58 3.57
C ALA A 26 7.91 10.66 3.29
N PHE A 27 7.66 11.90 3.72
CA PHE A 27 8.60 13.00 3.53
C PHE A 27 9.91 12.78 4.30
N ILE A 28 9.81 12.43 5.59
CA ILE A 28 10.97 12.14 6.44
C ILE A 28 11.76 10.95 5.87
N PHE A 29 11.07 9.88 5.47
CA PHE A 29 11.68 8.67 4.93
C PHE A 29 12.52 8.96 3.68
N ILE A 30 11.99 9.74 2.72
CA ILE A 30 12.70 10.06 1.49
C ILE A 30 13.95 10.89 1.78
N VAL A 31 13.81 11.98 2.54
CA VAL A 31 14.94 12.89 2.82
C VAL A 31 16.03 12.16 3.61
N LEU A 32 15.66 11.40 4.63
CA LEU A 32 16.58 10.72 5.53
C LEU A 32 17.27 9.54 4.83
N SER A 33 16.57 8.82 3.93
CA SER A 33 17.17 7.76 3.13
C SER A 33 18.23 8.30 2.16
N PHE A 34 17.94 9.38 1.44
CA PHE A 34 18.91 10.00 0.52
C PHE A 34 20.08 10.63 1.27
N TYR A 35 19.85 11.20 2.46
CA TYR A 35 20.90 11.68 3.35
C TYR A 35 21.82 10.54 3.81
N ALA A 36 21.25 9.45 4.33
CA ALA A 36 22.01 8.31 4.84
C ALA A 36 22.84 7.61 3.76
N LEU A 37 22.35 7.59 2.51
CA LEU A 37 23.05 7.00 1.37
C LEU A 37 24.09 7.96 0.73
N ASN A 38 24.21 9.20 1.21
CA ASN A 38 25.04 10.26 0.62
C ASN A 38 24.72 10.58 -0.87
N ILE A 39 23.47 10.38 -1.27
CA ILE A 39 23.01 10.57 -2.68
C ILE A 39 22.07 11.79 -2.82
N ILE A 40 22.12 12.72 -1.85
CA ILE A 40 21.27 13.92 -1.83
C ILE A 40 21.36 14.74 -3.12
N THR A 41 22.54 14.76 -3.76
CA THR A 41 22.77 15.52 -5.00
C THR A 41 21.96 15.00 -6.19
N ILE A 42 21.48 13.75 -6.15
CA ILE A 42 20.61 13.16 -7.18
C ILE A 42 19.13 13.48 -6.93
N LEU A 43 18.79 13.93 -5.72
CA LEU A 43 17.41 14.23 -5.32
C LEU A 43 16.94 15.57 -5.92
N ASN A 44 16.54 15.54 -7.19
CA ASN A 44 15.87 16.67 -7.84
C ASN A 44 14.47 16.90 -7.25
N PHE A 45 13.96 18.13 -7.34
CA PHE A 45 12.61 18.49 -6.87
C PHE A 45 11.53 17.61 -7.52
N GLN A 46 11.70 17.29 -8.80
CA GLN A 46 10.81 16.37 -9.52
C GLN A 46 10.84 14.94 -8.97
N ALA A 47 12.04 14.42 -8.67
CA ALA A 47 12.20 13.08 -8.10
C ALA A 47 11.65 13.01 -6.66
N LEU A 48 11.76 14.10 -5.89
CA LEU A 48 11.13 14.21 -4.58
C LEU A 48 9.59 14.17 -4.68
N ILE A 49 8.98 14.90 -5.61
CA ILE A 49 7.53 14.87 -5.81
C ILE A 49 7.05 13.49 -6.27
N LEU A 50 7.72 12.88 -7.25
CA LEU A 50 7.35 11.55 -7.74
C LEU A 50 7.60 10.47 -6.68
N GLY A 51 8.71 10.57 -5.95
CA GLY A 51 9.01 9.74 -4.78
C GLY A 51 7.93 9.87 -3.70
N PHE A 52 7.44 11.08 -3.44
CA PHE A 52 6.37 11.28 -2.49
C PHE A 52 5.05 10.66 -2.96
N ILE A 53 4.64 10.87 -4.21
CA ILE A 53 3.41 10.31 -4.77
C ILE A 53 3.45 8.77 -4.76
N SER A 54 4.61 8.19 -5.09
CA SER A 54 4.82 6.74 -5.09
C SER A 54 4.70 6.13 -3.69
N VAL A 55 5.40 6.70 -2.70
CA VAL A 55 5.33 6.23 -1.32
C VAL A 55 3.92 6.42 -0.74
N PHE A 56 3.29 7.56 -1.03
CA PHE A 56 1.94 7.86 -0.58
C PHE A 56 0.89 6.88 -1.13
N SER A 57 0.88 6.66 -2.45
CA SER A 57 -0.07 5.73 -3.09
C SER A 57 0.12 4.29 -2.59
N SER A 58 1.38 3.86 -2.42
CA SER A 58 1.71 2.54 -1.86
C SER A 58 1.23 2.38 -0.42
N ALA A 59 1.49 3.37 0.43
CA ALA A 59 1.08 3.35 1.83
C ALA A 59 -0.45 3.36 1.99
N LEU A 60 -1.15 4.15 1.18
CA LEU A 60 -2.62 4.15 1.13
C LEU A 60 -3.18 2.78 0.76
N PHE A 61 -2.64 2.16 -0.29
CA PHE A 61 -3.07 0.83 -0.71
C PHE A 61 -2.88 -0.21 0.39
N CYS A 62 -1.68 -0.26 1.00
CA CYS A 62 -1.38 -1.19 2.10
C CYS A 62 -2.27 -0.95 3.33
N PHE A 63 -2.58 0.29 3.63
CA PHE A 63 -3.46 0.64 4.74
C PHE A 63 -4.91 0.19 4.49
N CYS A 64 -5.45 0.42 3.29
CA CYS A 64 -6.77 -0.08 2.91
C CYS A 64 -6.83 -1.61 2.92
N LEU A 65 -5.76 -2.28 2.49
CA LEU A 65 -5.64 -3.72 2.56
C LEU A 65 -5.65 -4.22 4.02
N ALA A 66 -4.93 -3.56 4.93
CA ALA A 66 -4.91 -3.91 6.35
C ALA A 66 -6.30 -3.74 6.99
N ILE A 67 -7.04 -2.67 6.66
CA ILE A 67 -8.43 -2.48 7.10
C ILE A 67 -9.32 -3.62 6.58
N PHE A 68 -9.15 -4.01 5.31
CA PHE A 68 -9.91 -5.10 4.72
C PHE A 68 -9.65 -6.44 5.44
N VAL A 69 -8.39 -6.77 5.74
CA VAL A 69 -8.02 -7.95 6.54
C VAL A 69 -8.62 -7.88 7.94
N ALA A 70 -8.50 -6.74 8.62
CA ALA A 70 -9.06 -6.52 9.96
C ALA A 70 -10.61 -6.61 10.01
N ARG A 71 -11.27 -6.47 8.86
CA ARG A 71 -12.72 -6.70 8.73
C ARG A 71 -13.10 -8.15 8.47
N ILE A 72 -12.21 -8.94 7.87
CA ILE A 72 -12.43 -10.37 7.64
C ILE A 72 -12.27 -11.16 8.94
N PHE A 73 -11.22 -10.84 9.70
CA PHE A 73 -10.88 -11.56 10.92
C PHE A 73 -11.36 -10.78 12.15
N GLN A 74 -11.98 -11.48 13.11
CA GLN A 74 -12.44 -10.86 14.36
C GLN A 74 -11.47 -11.04 15.54
N ASN A 75 -10.38 -11.79 15.35
CA ASN A 75 -9.37 -12.04 16.38
C ASN A 75 -8.08 -11.28 16.04
N GLU A 76 -7.53 -10.55 17.02
CA GLU A 76 -6.32 -9.74 16.85
C GLU A 76 -5.11 -10.60 16.41
N GLN A 77 -4.96 -11.81 16.97
CA GLN A 77 -3.84 -12.67 16.61
C GLN A 77 -3.92 -13.17 15.16
N SER A 78 -5.13 -13.44 14.65
CA SER A 78 -5.28 -13.85 13.26
C SER A 78 -5.11 -12.69 12.28
N ILE A 79 -5.51 -11.47 12.67
CA ILE A 79 -5.20 -10.25 11.90
C ILE A 79 -3.69 -10.08 11.77
N LEU A 80 -2.95 -10.13 12.89
CA LEU A 80 -1.49 -9.98 12.88
C LEU A 80 -0.80 -11.10 12.10
N GLY A 81 -1.24 -12.35 12.28
CA GLY A 81 -0.72 -13.50 11.53
C GLY A 81 -0.91 -13.33 10.02
N PHE A 82 -2.10 -12.92 9.59
CA PHE A 82 -2.39 -12.73 8.16
C PHE A 82 -1.62 -11.54 7.58
N CYS A 83 -1.53 -10.43 8.30
CA CYS A 83 -0.70 -9.28 7.89
C CYS A 83 0.77 -9.65 7.73
N ASN A 84 1.32 -10.50 8.61
CA ASN A 84 2.70 -10.97 8.50
C ASN A 84 2.92 -11.87 7.28
N ILE A 85 1.97 -12.75 6.96
CA ILE A 85 2.02 -13.57 5.74
C ILE A 85 2.04 -12.68 4.50
N ILE A 86 1.18 -11.66 4.44
CA ILE A 86 1.16 -10.70 3.33
C ILE A 86 2.47 -9.93 3.26
N ASN A 87 3.03 -9.51 4.39
CA ASN A 87 4.30 -8.79 4.42
C ASN A 87 5.47 -9.66 3.91
N LEU A 88 5.53 -10.93 4.34
CA LEU A 88 6.52 -11.88 3.81
C LEU A 88 6.35 -12.09 2.31
N TYR A 89 5.11 -12.23 1.84
CA TYR A 89 4.83 -12.32 0.41
C TYR A 89 5.27 -11.05 -0.35
N ALA A 90 5.01 -9.86 0.20
CA ALA A 90 5.44 -8.60 -0.38
C ALA A 90 6.97 -8.55 -0.51
N LEU A 91 7.71 -8.89 0.55
CA LEU A 91 9.18 -8.88 0.53
C LEU A 91 9.76 -9.81 -0.54
N MET A 92 9.23 -11.03 -0.67
CA MET A 92 9.71 -11.99 -1.66
C MET A 92 9.35 -11.59 -3.09
N SER A 93 8.23 -10.89 -3.28
CA SER A 93 7.74 -10.48 -4.60
C SER A 93 8.26 -9.12 -5.07
N CYS A 94 8.89 -8.33 -4.20
CA CYS A 94 9.45 -7.03 -4.57
C CYS A 94 10.72 -7.10 -5.46
N ASN A 95 11.23 -8.27 -5.86
CA ASN A 95 12.46 -8.39 -6.68
C ASN A 95 13.70 -7.71 -6.05
N VAL A 96 13.70 -7.52 -4.72
CA VAL A 96 14.82 -6.92 -3.97
C VAL A 96 15.82 -7.98 -3.51
N PHE A 97 15.31 -9.12 -3.03
CA PHE A 97 16.16 -10.20 -2.49
C PHE A 97 16.57 -11.23 -3.55
N VAL A 98 15.68 -11.51 -4.50
CA VAL A 98 15.92 -12.46 -5.58
C VAL A 98 15.69 -11.75 -6.90
N PRO A 99 16.74 -11.51 -7.71
CA PRO A 99 16.58 -10.90 -9.00
C PRO A 99 15.82 -11.83 -9.95
N LEU A 100 14.89 -11.28 -10.73
CA LEU A 100 14.04 -11.98 -11.69
C LEU A 100 14.83 -12.89 -12.63
N GLU A 101 16.03 -12.50 -13.01
CA GLU A 101 16.91 -13.23 -13.94
C GLU A 101 17.33 -14.61 -13.41
N TYR A 102 17.38 -14.77 -12.07
CA TYR A 102 17.78 -16.03 -11.44
C TYR A 102 16.62 -16.99 -11.19
N LEU A 103 15.38 -16.57 -11.50
CA LEU A 103 14.18 -17.38 -11.27
C LEU A 103 13.78 -18.18 -12.51
N PRO A 104 13.27 -19.41 -12.34
CA PRO A 104 12.65 -20.15 -13.43
C PRO A 104 11.42 -19.41 -13.95
N ASN A 105 11.02 -19.67 -15.21
CA ASN A 105 9.93 -18.96 -15.90
C ASN A 105 8.62 -18.87 -15.08
N ILE A 106 8.28 -19.94 -14.33
CA ILE A 106 7.12 -19.96 -13.42
C ILE A 106 7.28 -18.97 -12.27
N GLY A 107 8.46 -18.91 -11.65
CA GLY A 107 8.75 -17.95 -10.58
C GLY A 107 8.74 -16.51 -11.08
N GLN A 108 9.25 -16.27 -12.29
CA GLN A 108 9.18 -14.94 -12.91
C GLN A 108 7.75 -14.49 -13.17
N LEU A 109 6.88 -15.38 -13.66
CA LEU A 109 5.47 -15.07 -13.92
C LEU A 109 4.72 -14.79 -12.60
N PHE A 110 5.03 -15.54 -11.55
CA PHE A 110 4.46 -15.31 -10.22
C PHE A 110 4.87 -13.94 -9.65
N ILE A 111 6.14 -13.54 -9.76
CA ILE A 111 6.59 -12.23 -9.30
C ILE A 111 6.00 -11.10 -10.15
N LYS A 112 6.01 -11.23 -11.48
CA LYS A 112 5.50 -10.19 -12.39
C LYS A 112 4.00 -9.93 -12.25
N THR A 113 3.22 -10.91 -11.82
CA THR A 113 1.79 -10.75 -11.56
C THR A 113 1.49 -10.14 -10.19
N SER A 114 2.49 -10.04 -9.31
CA SER A 114 2.29 -9.51 -7.96
C SER A 114 2.13 -7.99 -7.95
N ILE A 115 1.22 -7.51 -7.11
CA ILE A 115 1.00 -6.07 -6.88
C ILE A 115 2.25 -5.40 -6.29
N PHE A 116 2.96 -6.09 -5.40
CA PHE A 116 4.14 -5.57 -4.71
C PHE A 116 5.34 -5.39 -5.64
N TYR A 117 5.47 -6.22 -6.68
CA TYR A 117 6.45 -6.00 -7.74
C TYR A 117 6.23 -4.65 -8.45
N TYR A 118 4.98 -4.35 -8.81
CA TYR A 118 4.64 -3.07 -9.44
C TYR A 118 4.85 -1.87 -8.51
N LEU A 119 4.58 -2.02 -7.20
CA LEU A 119 4.87 -0.98 -6.21
C LEU A 119 6.38 -0.68 -6.13
N ASN A 120 7.22 -1.72 -6.14
CA ASN A 120 8.67 -1.50 -6.12
C ASN A 120 9.18 -0.87 -7.44
N GLN A 121 8.68 -1.34 -8.59
CA GLN A 121 9.04 -0.75 -9.89
C GLN A 121 8.62 0.72 -9.99
N LEU A 122 7.46 1.08 -9.44
CA LEU A 122 6.96 2.45 -9.39
C LEU A 122 7.92 3.35 -8.59
N LEU A 123 8.41 2.86 -7.44
CA LEU A 123 9.37 3.58 -6.60
C LEU A 123 10.73 3.77 -7.31
N ILE A 124 11.24 2.73 -7.95
CA ILE A 124 12.51 2.79 -8.70
C ILE A 124 12.39 3.80 -9.86
N LYS A 125 11.33 3.72 -10.66
CA LYS A 125 11.08 4.67 -11.76
C LYS A 125 10.90 6.10 -11.27
N ALA A 126 10.24 6.29 -10.13
CA ALA A 126 10.04 7.60 -9.53
C ALA A 126 11.37 8.26 -9.14
N PHE A 127 12.30 7.52 -8.54
CA PHE A 127 13.61 8.05 -8.15
C PHE A 127 14.62 8.15 -9.30
N GLN A 128 14.50 7.31 -10.33
CA GLN A 128 15.30 7.43 -11.56
C GLN A 128 14.80 8.55 -12.49
N GLY A 129 13.60 9.08 -12.26
CA GLY A 129 12.99 10.13 -13.09
C GLY A 129 12.55 9.64 -14.47
N ILE A 130 12.38 8.34 -14.67
CA ILE A 130 12.05 7.70 -15.94
C ILE A 130 10.53 7.43 -16.00
N ASP A 131 9.92 7.57 -17.17
CA ASP A 131 8.49 7.29 -17.42
C ASP A 131 7.51 7.95 -16.44
N THR A 132 7.64 9.26 -16.25
CA THR A 132 6.81 10.04 -15.29
C THR A 132 5.30 9.82 -15.47
N ILE A 133 4.83 9.70 -16.71
CA ILE A 133 3.42 9.42 -17.05
C ILE A 133 2.99 8.06 -16.50
N LEU A 134 3.84 7.03 -16.63
CA LEU A 134 3.55 5.69 -16.14
C LEU A 134 3.56 5.63 -14.62
N VAL A 135 4.46 6.36 -13.96
CA VAL A 135 4.48 6.49 -12.49
C VAL A 135 3.18 7.12 -11.98
N LEU A 136 2.72 8.19 -12.63
CA LEU A 136 1.45 8.83 -12.29
C LEU A 136 0.25 7.89 -12.52
N ALA A 137 0.17 7.24 -13.69
CA ALA A 137 -0.93 6.34 -14.03
C ALA A 137 -1.00 5.10 -13.12
N THR A 138 0.14 4.52 -12.77
CA THR A 138 0.19 3.39 -11.83
C THR A 138 -0.17 3.82 -10.42
N SER A 139 0.28 5.01 -9.99
CA SER A 139 -0.09 5.58 -8.68
C SER A 139 -1.59 5.84 -8.57
N THR A 140 -2.23 6.37 -9.62
CA THR A 140 -3.69 6.57 -9.62
C THR A 140 -4.44 5.25 -9.59
N PHE A 141 -3.97 4.23 -10.30
CA PHE A 141 -4.56 2.88 -10.23
C PHE A 141 -4.48 2.31 -8.79
N PHE A 142 -3.36 2.48 -8.10
CA PHE A 142 -3.24 2.06 -6.70
C PHE A 142 -4.16 2.82 -5.75
N ILE A 143 -4.33 4.13 -5.95
CA ILE A 143 -5.27 4.94 -5.17
C ILE A 143 -6.71 4.45 -5.41
N ILE A 144 -7.12 4.25 -6.66
CA ILE A 144 -8.45 3.74 -7.01
C ILE A 144 -8.66 2.34 -6.41
N GLY A 145 -7.68 1.44 -6.56
CA GLY A 145 -7.72 0.10 -5.98
C GLY A 145 -7.85 0.14 -4.45
N GLY A 146 -7.11 1.03 -3.78
CA GLY A 146 -7.22 1.26 -2.35
C GLY A 146 -8.61 1.75 -1.93
N ILE A 147 -9.21 2.69 -2.70
CA ILE A 147 -10.57 3.18 -2.45
C ILE A 147 -11.60 2.06 -2.65
N ILE A 148 -11.45 1.23 -3.69
CA ILE A 148 -12.35 0.08 -3.93
C ILE A 148 -12.28 -0.92 -2.77
N LEU A 149 -11.07 -1.27 -2.31
CA LEU A 149 -10.88 -2.14 -1.13
C LEU A 149 -11.55 -1.54 0.11
N PHE A 150 -11.41 -0.22 0.29
CA PHE A 150 -12.07 0.49 1.38
C PHE A 150 -13.60 0.41 1.27
N LEU A 151 -14.19 0.68 0.10
CA LEU A 151 -15.63 0.58 -0.13
C LEU A 151 -16.15 -0.85 0.09
N LEU A 152 -15.42 -1.87 -0.37
CA LEU A 152 -15.75 -3.27 -0.11
C LEU A 152 -15.70 -3.59 1.40
N SER A 153 -14.71 -3.06 2.11
CA SER A 153 -14.61 -3.22 3.57
C SER A 153 -15.78 -2.55 4.31
N ALA A 154 -16.27 -1.40 3.80
CA ALA A 154 -17.39 -0.66 4.38
C ALA A 154 -18.75 -1.29 4.06
N ASN A 155 -18.90 -1.91 2.88
CA ASN A 155 -20.14 -2.53 2.42
C ASN A 155 -20.33 -3.97 2.90
N ARG A 156 -19.36 -4.61 3.57
CA ARG A 156 -19.58 -5.96 4.13
C ARG A 156 -20.67 -6.00 5.22
N MET A 157 -21.03 -4.87 5.84
CA MET A 157 -22.24 -4.76 6.66
C MET A 157 -23.55 -4.94 5.87
N LEU A 158 -23.54 -4.81 4.54
CA LEU A 158 -24.69 -5.07 3.64
C LEU A 158 -24.74 -6.51 3.10
N LEU A 159 -23.62 -7.24 3.11
CA LEU A 159 -23.51 -8.59 2.51
C LEU A 159 -23.55 -9.72 3.54
N THR A 160 -23.53 -9.41 4.84
CA THR A 160 -23.91 -10.40 5.87
C THR A 160 -25.42 -10.32 6.08
N PRO A 161 -26.19 -11.39 5.81
CA PRO A 161 -27.58 -11.42 6.22
C PRO A 161 -27.64 -11.22 7.73
N LYS A 162 -28.57 -10.38 8.14
CA LYS A 162 -28.81 -9.84 9.49
C LYS A 162 -29.29 -10.91 10.49
N GLU A 163 -28.85 -12.16 10.35
CA GLU A 163 -29.36 -13.33 11.09
C GLU A 163 -28.32 -14.05 11.97
N ARG A 164 -27.07 -13.58 12.01
CA ARG A 164 -26.05 -14.11 12.96
C ARG A 164 -25.73 -13.15 14.11
N MET A 165 -26.73 -12.42 14.60
CA MET A 165 -26.68 -11.86 15.95
C MET A 165 -27.78 -12.56 16.77
N ARG A 166 -27.43 -13.74 17.30
CA ARG A 166 -27.97 -14.21 18.58
C ARG A 166 -27.16 -13.56 19.68
#